data_AF-A0A7R9BC42-F1
#
_entry.id   AF-A0A7R9BC42-F1
#
_cell.length_a   1.000
_cell.length_b   1.000
_cell.length_c   1.000
_cell.angle_alpha   90.00
_cell.angle_beta   90.00
_cell.angle_gamma   90.00
#
_symmetry.space_group_name_H-M   'P 1'
#
loop_
_entity.id
_entity.type
_entity.pdbx_description
1 polymer ?
#
loop_
_entity_poly.entity_id
_entity_poly.type
_entity_poly.pdbx_seq_one_letter_code
_entity_poly.pdbx_strand_id
1 'polypeptide(L)'
;MKLTLPKILPDVLQKAIVLDTDVTFATDIAELWKIFGKLGPKQSVSNQIPSPMNSFQAIGLVENQSDWYLGKLWKKHRPWPALGRGYNTGVILLQLQRLRDLSWGQLWRMIAEKDLITLLATSLADQDIFNAIIKQHPYLVFNLPCQWNVQLSDNTRSELCYTEVTNLKVPCSGFTR
;
A
#
# COMPACT_ATOMS: atom_id res chain seq x y z
N MET A 1 0.20 0.37 14.57
CA MET A 1 -1.13 -0.25 14.83
C MET A 1 -1.64 -1.05 13.62
N LYS A 2 -1.36 -0.62 12.38
CA LYS A 2 -1.92 -1.22 11.16
C LYS A 2 -1.62 -2.74 11.02
N LEU A 3 -0.42 -3.17 11.40
CA LEU A 3 0.01 -4.59 11.35
C LEU A 3 -0.82 -5.55 12.22
N THR A 4 -1.47 -5.06 13.28
CA THR A 4 -2.22 -5.92 14.21
C THR A 4 -3.69 -6.06 13.83
N LEU A 5 -4.17 -5.29 12.84
CA LEU A 5 -5.58 -5.24 12.45
C LEU A 5 -6.20 -6.62 12.13
N PRO A 6 -5.54 -7.53 11.39
CA PRO A 6 -6.10 -8.86 11.14
C PRO A 6 -6.37 -9.69 12.41
N LYS A 7 -5.66 -9.40 13.51
CA LYS A 7 -5.84 -10.09 14.80
C LYS A 7 -6.88 -9.40 15.71
N ILE A 8 -6.92 -8.07 15.72
CA ILE A 8 -7.75 -7.33 16.69
C ILE A 8 -9.19 -7.11 16.20
N LEU A 9 -9.41 -7.06 14.88
CA LEU A 9 -10.73 -6.88 14.31
C LEU A 9 -11.51 -8.21 14.33
N PRO A 10 -12.85 -8.18 14.56
CA PRO A 10 -13.68 -9.39 14.63
C PRO A 10 -13.53 -10.30 13.41
N ASP A 11 -13.60 -11.61 13.61
CA ASP A 11 -13.40 -12.60 12.54
C ASP A 11 -14.42 -12.48 11.42
N VAL A 12 -15.64 -12.03 11.73
CA VAL A 12 -16.70 -11.75 10.76
C VAL A 12 -16.32 -10.65 9.76
N LEU A 13 -15.40 -9.75 10.12
CA LEU A 13 -14.95 -8.69 9.23
C LEU A 13 -13.84 -9.22 8.31
N GLN A 14 -14.15 -9.30 7.02
CA GLN A 14 -13.24 -9.89 6.03
C GLN A 14 -12.34 -8.88 5.32
N LYS A 15 -12.70 -7.59 5.33
CA LYS A 15 -12.05 -6.52 4.57
C LYS A 15 -12.06 -5.22 5.37
N ALA A 16 -11.02 -4.42 5.22
CA ALA A 16 -10.95 -3.09 5.80
C ALA A 16 -10.14 -2.13 4.93
N ILE A 17 -10.60 -0.88 4.80
CA ILE A 17 -9.76 0.22 4.33
C ILE A 17 -9.15 0.87 5.57
N VAL A 18 -7.84 1.04 5.55
CA VAL A 18 -7.07 1.71 6.61
C VAL A 18 -6.57 3.03 6.04
N LEU A 19 -6.79 4.10 6.78
CA LEU A 19 -6.51 5.47 6.34
C LEU A 19 -5.75 6.18 7.45
N ASP A 20 -4.72 6.95 7.09
CA ASP A 20 -4.15 7.93 8.01
C ASP A 20 -5.13 9.09 8.24
N THR A 21 -5.00 9.73 9.40
CA THR A 21 -5.92 10.78 9.85
C THR A 21 -5.76 12.10 9.11
N ASP A 22 -4.68 12.25 8.34
CA ASP A 22 -4.34 13.42 7.53
C ASP A 22 -4.73 13.26 6.05
N VAL A 23 -5.49 12.22 5.70
CA VAL A 23 -6.02 12.00 4.34
C VAL A 23 -7.24 12.86 4.06
N THR A 24 -7.29 13.48 2.88
CA THR A 24 -8.47 14.18 2.35
C THR A 24 -9.06 13.43 1.16
N PHE A 25 -10.40 13.30 1.12
CA PHE A 25 -11.11 12.66 0.01
C PHE A 25 -11.51 13.68 -1.06
N ALA A 26 -11.15 13.40 -2.32
CA ALA A 26 -11.58 14.15 -3.48
C ALA A 26 -12.55 13.37 -4.39
N THR A 27 -12.97 12.17 -3.97
CA THR A 27 -13.90 11.29 -4.67
C THR A 27 -14.66 10.40 -3.67
N ASP A 28 -15.67 9.68 -4.13
CA ASP A 28 -16.44 8.74 -3.33
C ASP A 28 -15.58 7.55 -2.87
N ILE A 29 -15.47 7.34 -1.56
CA ILE A 29 -14.75 6.21 -0.95
C ILE A 29 -15.31 4.85 -1.38
N ALA A 30 -16.58 4.77 -1.77
CA ALA A 30 -17.18 3.55 -2.28
C ALA A 30 -16.50 3.06 -3.58
N GLU A 31 -15.96 3.97 -4.39
CA GLU A 31 -15.17 3.60 -5.58
C GLU A 31 -13.86 2.90 -5.21
N LEU A 32 -13.20 3.33 -4.12
CA LEU A 32 -12.04 2.62 -3.57
C LEU A 32 -12.44 1.23 -3.06
N TRP A 33 -13.58 1.13 -2.37
CA TRP A 33 -14.08 -0.14 -1.86
C TRP A 33 -14.32 -1.17 -2.98
N LYS A 34 -14.81 -0.75 -4.14
CA LYS A 34 -15.01 -1.64 -5.31
C LYS A 34 -13.72 -2.31 -5.77
N ILE A 35 -12.54 -1.73 -5.50
CA ILE A 35 -11.24 -2.31 -5.87
C ILE A 35 -10.99 -3.64 -5.15
N PHE A 36 -11.60 -3.91 -3.99
CA PHE A 36 -11.53 -5.24 -3.37
C PHE A 36 -12.00 -6.38 -4.27
N GLY A 37 -12.89 -6.12 -5.23
CA GLY A 37 -13.29 -7.09 -6.25
C GLY A 37 -12.17 -7.44 -7.23
N LYS A 38 -11.18 -6.55 -7.40
CA LYS A 38 -10.01 -6.73 -8.27
C LYS A 38 -8.82 -7.40 -7.55
N LEU A 39 -8.77 -7.35 -6.21
CA LEU A 39 -7.75 -8.03 -5.40
C LEU A 39 -7.89 -9.56 -5.40
N GLY A 40 -8.80 -10.13 -6.20
CA GLY A 40 -9.06 -11.57 -6.31
C GLY A 40 -8.24 -12.27 -7.40
N PRO A 41 -8.37 -13.60 -7.55
CA PRO A 41 -7.89 -14.29 -8.74
C PRO A 41 -8.42 -13.56 -9.99
N LYS A 42 -7.50 -13.08 -10.85
CA LYS A 42 -7.89 -12.56 -12.15
C LYS A 42 -8.67 -13.65 -12.86
N GLN A 43 -9.96 -13.42 -13.15
CA GLN A 43 -10.59 -14.18 -14.23
C GLN A 43 -9.79 -13.85 -15.49
N SER A 44 -9.19 -14.89 -16.09
CA SER A 44 -8.38 -14.79 -17.29
C SER A 44 -9.21 -14.15 -18.41
N VAL A 45 -9.08 -12.85 -18.59
CA VAL A 45 -9.53 -12.11 -19.78
C VAL A 45 -8.30 -11.50 -20.44
N SER A 46 -7.35 -12.36 -20.78
CA SER A 46 -6.24 -12.10 -21.70
C SER A 46 -5.51 -13.42 -21.91
N ASN A 47 -5.07 -13.71 -23.13
CA ASN A 47 -4.35 -14.92 -23.56
C ASN A 47 -2.93 -15.06 -22.94
N GLN A 48 -2.76 -14.70 -21.67
CA GLN A 48 -1.55 -14.87 -20.88
C GLN A 48 -1.84 -15.81 -19.73
N ILE A 49 -1.04 -16.88 -19.61
CA ILE A 49 -1.06 -17.82 -18.50
C ILE A 49 -0.86 -17.02 -17.20
N PRO A 50 -1.86 -16.94 -16.30
CA PRO A 50 -1.67 -16.32 -15.01
C PRO A 50 -0.64 -17.14 -14.23
N SER A 51 0.43 -16.49 -13.74
CA SER A 51 1.29 -17.11 -12.72
C SER A 51 0.41 -17.56 -11.55
N PRO A 52 0.59 -18.79 -11.01
CA PRO A 52 -0.20 -19.31 -9.88
C PRO A 52 -0.23 -18.35 -8.69
N MET A 53 0.83 -17.56 -8.51
CA MET A 53 1.01 -16.65 -7.39
C MET A 53 0.29 -15.30 -7.56
N ASN A 54 -0.07 -14.90 -8.78
CA ASN A 54 -0.81 -13.65 -9.04
C ASN A 54 -2.29 -13.70 -8.58
N SER A 55 -2.72 -14.82 -8.00
CA SER A 55 -4.10 -15.05 -7.55
C SER A 55 -4.35 -14.67 -6.08
N PHE A 56 -3.29 -14.49 -5.29
CA PHE A 56 -3.36 -14.29 -3.84
C PHE A 56 -2.90 -12.89 -3.41
N GLN A 57 -3.57 -11.85 -3.89
CA GLN A 57 -3.33 -10.49 -3.42
C GLN A 57 -4.14 -10.22 -2.15
N ALA A 58 -3.47 -9.78 -1.08
CA ALA A 58 -4.10 -9.56 0.22
C ALA A 58 -4.04 -8.08 0.67
N ILE A 59 -3.18 -7.28 0.02
CA ILE A 59 -2.89 -5.91 0.44
C ILE A 59 -2.94 -5.01 -0.81
N GLY A 60 -3.77 -3.98 -0.81
CA GLY A 60 -3.75 -2.92 -1.84
C GLY A 60 -3.05 -1.68 -1.33
N LEU A 61 -2.03 -1.21 -2.04
CA LEU A 61 -1.20 -0.06 -1.67
C LEU A 61 -0.80 0.76 -2.90
N VAL A 62 -0.46 2.02 -2.68
CA VAL A 62 0.13 2.92 -3.69
C VAL A 62 1.65 2.96 -3.50
N GLU A 63 2.41 2.89 -4.60
CA GLU A 63 3.88 3.03 -4.57
C GLU A 63 4.26 4.43 -4.02
N ASN A 64 5.37 4.53 -3.29
CA ASN A 64 5.87 5.82 -2.83
C ASN A 64 6.20 6.73 -4.02
N GLN A 65 5.89 8.01 -3.84
CA GLN A 65 6.23 9.07 -4.78
C GLN A 65 7.61 9.69 -4.48
N SER A 66 8.35 9.15 -3.50
CA SER A 66 9.71 9.54 -3.14
C SER A 66 10.71 8.42 -3.39
N ASP A 67 12.00 8.78 -3.51
CA ASP A 67 13.09 7.81 -3.70
C ASP A 67 13.65 7.26 -2.35
N TRP A 68 12.88 7.36 -1.25
CA TRP A 68 13.30 6.94 0.11
C TRP A 68 13.89 5.54 0.15
N TYR A 69 13.19 4.56 -0.43
CA TYR A 69 13.64 3.16 -0.41
C TYR A 69 14.70 2.83 -1.46
N LEU A 70 15.03 3.76 -2.37
CA LEU A 70 16.10 3.56 -3.34
C LEU A 70 17.50 3.85 -2.78
N GLY A 71 17.61 4.39 -1.56
CA GLY A 71 18.90 4.69 -0.93
C GLY A 71 19.62 5.91 -1.51
N LYS A 72 18.92 6.75 -2.31
CA LYS A 72 19.53 7.83 -3.10
C LYS A 72 19.46 9.22 -2.47
N LEU A 73 18.76 9.39 -1.35
CA LEU A 73 18.47 10.71 -0.79
C LEU A 73 19.69 11.39 -0.15
N TRP A 74 20.55 10.66 0.56
CA TRP A 74 21.78 11.21 1.17
C TRP A 74 22.86 10.15 1.40
N LYS A 75 24.09 10.61 1.63
CA LYS A 75 25.23 9.74 1.95
C LYS A 75 24.95 8.95 3.23
N LYS A 76 25.15 7.63 3.18
CA LYS A 76 24.88 6.66 4.26
C LYS A 76 23.40 6.38 4.55
N HIS A 77 22.47 6.83 3.70
CA HIS A 77 21.08 6.38 3.81
C HIS A 77 20.98 4.87 3.57
N ARG A 78 20.49 4.13 4.56
CA ARG A 78 20.29 2.67 4.49
C ARG A 78 18.82 2.37 4.76
N PRO A 79 17.96 2.40 3.74
CA PRO A 79 16.53 2.15 3.93
C PRO A 79 16.29 0.68 4.29
N TRP A 80 15.12 0.42 4.88
CA TRP A 80 14.59 -0.92 5.03
C TRP A 80 14.37 -1.60 3.67
N PRO A 81 14.35 -2.94 3.60
CA PRO A 81 14.13 -3.65 2.34
C PRO A 81 12.78 -3.28 1.71
N ALA A 82 12.78 -2.99 0.41
CA ALA A 82 11.54 -2.72 -0.33
C ALA A 82 11.65 -3.14 -1.80
N LEU A 83 10.49 -3.28 -2.46
CA LEU A 83 10.37 -3.44 -3.90
C LEU A 83 10.22 -2.06 -4.55
N GLY A 84 11.02 -1.75 -5.58
CA GLY A 84 10.93 -0.46 -6.28
C GLY A 84 11.14 0.71 -5.33
N ARG A 85 10.25 1.72 -5.38
CA ARG A 85 10.24 2.82 -4.41
C ARG A 85 9.59 2.47 -3.08
N GLY A 86 9.17 1.21 -2.89
CA GLY A 86 8.34 0.80 -1.78
C GLY A 86 6.93 1.40 -1.87
N TYR A 87 6.12 1.15 -0.85
CA TYR A 87 4.73 1.54 -0.79
C TYR A 87 4.47 2.48 0.38
N ASN A 88 3.56 3.42 0.17
CA ASN A 88 3.07 4.31 1.22
C ASN A 88 1.92 3.65 1.96
N THR A 89 1.91 3.75 3.30
CA THR A 89 0.88 3.10 4.14
C THR A 89 -0.27 4.01 4.59
N GLY A 90 -0.37 5.23 4.05
CA GLY A 90 -1.44 6.17 4.38
C GLY A 90 -2.82 5.75 3.89
N VAL A 91 -2.88 4.93 2.84
CA VAL A 91 -4.11 4.27 2.37
C VAL A 91 -3.82 2.81 2.09
N ILE A 92 -4.50 1.90 2.79
CA ILE A 92 -4.31 0.46 2.66
C ILE A 92 -5.66 -0.24 2.47
N LEU A 93 -5.74 -1.14 1.49
CA LEU A 93 -6.83 -2.10 1.38
C LEU A 93 -6.36 -3.43 1.97
N LEU A 94 -6.97 -3.88 3.06
CA LEU A 94 -6.63 -5.15 3.71
C LEU A 94 -7.71 -6.20 3.46
N GLN A 95 -7.35 -7.31 2.80
CA GLN A 95 -8.13 -8.54 2.79
C GLN A 95 -7.86 -9.30 4.09
N LEU A 96 -8.53 -8.91 5.18
CA LEU A 96 -8.30 -9.44 6.53
C LEU A 96 -8.35 -10.96 6.59
N GLN A 97 -9.34 -11.58 5.91
CA GLN A 97 -9.44 -13.04 5.90
C GLN A 97 -8.18 -13.70 5.30
N ARG A 98 -7.72 -13.23 4.14
CA ARG A 98 -6.52 -13.77 3.49
C ARG A 98 -5.27 -13.58 4.33
N LEU A 99 -5.17 -12.46 5.04
CA LEU A 99 -4.07 -12.22 5.97
C LEU A 99 -4.11 -13.18 7.16
N ARG A 100 -5.30 -13.49 7.70
CA ARG A 100 -5.45 -14.51 8.74
C ARG A 100 -5.05 -15.90 8.23
N ASP A 101 -5.49 -16.28 7.03
CA ASP A 101 -5.15 -17.56 6.40
C ASP A 101 -3.63 -17.73 6.19
N LEU A 102 -2.92 -16.62 5.96
CA LEU A 102 -1.44 -16.58 5.88
C LEU A 102 -0.72 -16.55 7.23
N SER A 103 -1.45 -16.61 8.35
CA SER A 103 -0.87 -16.39 9.67
C SER A 103 -0.10 -15.06 9.75
N TRP A 104 -0.69 -13.98 9.21
CA TRP A 104 -0.06 -12.65 9.09
C TRP A 104 0.69 -12.19 10.34
N GLY A 105 0.09 -12.41 11.52
CA GLY A 105 0.69 -12.05 12.80
C GLY A 105 2.07 -12.67 13.05
N GLN A 106 2.28 -13.91 12.63
CA GLN A 106 3.58 -14.59 12.71
C GLN A 106 4.52 -14.10 11.62
N LEU A 107 4.02 -13.95 10.39
CA LEU A 107 4.81 -13.51 9.24
C LEU A 107 5.47 -12.15 9.47
N TRP A 108 4.70 -11.13 9.86
CA TRP A 108 5.27 -9.78 10.01
C TRP A 108 6.25 -9.71 11.19
N ARG A 109 6.01 -10.45 12.27
CA ARG A 109 6.92 -10.51 13.43
C ARG A 109 8.25 -11.13 13.05
N MET A 110 8.22 -12.28 12.38
CA MET A 110 9.42 -12.97 11.92
C MET A 110 10.27 -12.07 11.01
N ILE A 111 9.64 -11.38 10.05
CA ILE A 111 10.35 -10.49 9.12
C ILE A 111 10.91 -9.26 9.85
N ALA A 112 10.12 -8.64 10.73
CA ALA A 112 10.59 -7.51 11.52
C ALA A 112 11.78 -7.89 12.41
N GLU A 113 11.70 -9.01 13.14
CA GLU A 113 12.78 -9.51 14.00
C GLU A 113 14.06 -9.77 13.20
N LYS A 114 13.95 -10.40 12.02
CA LYS A 114 15.09 -10.67 11.13
C LYS A 114 15.79 -9.39 10.69
N ASP A 115 15.06 -8.38 10.24
CA ASP A 115 15.64 -7.15 9.71
C ASP A 115 16.20 -6.25 10.83
N LEU A 116 15.58 -6.27 12.02
CA LEU A 116 16.03 -5.52 13.21
C LEU A 116 17.42 -5.97 13.71
N ILE A 117 17.85 -7.20 13.45
CA ILE A 117 19.21 -7.66 13.78
C ILE A 117 20.28 -6.77 13.13
N THR A 118 20.00 -6.23 11.94
CA THR A 118 21.00 -5.46 11.16
C THR A 118 20.70 -3.97 11.04
N LEU A 119 19.42 -3.59 11.14
CA LEU A 119 18.95 -2.20 10.99
C LEU A 119 18.71 -1.51 12.34
N LEU A 120 18.64 -2.27 13.44
CA LEU A 120 18.46 -1.84 14.84
C LEU A 120 17.12 -1.16 15.16
N ALA A 121 16.52 -0.43 14.22
CA ALA A 121 15.22 0.20 14.36
C ALA A 121 14.52 0.41 13.01
N THR A 122 13.20 0.53 13.05
CA THR A 122 12.41 1.05 11.91
C THR A 122 12.63 2.54 11.75
N SER A 123 12.72 3.03 10.51
CA SER A 123 12.75 4.46 10.21
C SER A 123 11.34 5.03 9.97
N LEU A 124 10.46 4.27 9.32
CA LEU A 124 9.08 4.63 8.99
C LEU A 124 8.06 3.64 9.61
N ALA A 125 8.39 3.11 10.80
CA ALA A 125 7.52 2.26 11.61
C ALA A 125 6.88 1.09 10.84
N ASP A 126 5.54 1.06 10.73
CA ASP A 126 4.82 -0.02 10.06
C ASP A 126 5.03 -0.04 8.54
N GLN A 127 5.30 1.11 7.91
CA GLN A 127 5.61 1.18 6.49
C GLN A 127 6.85 0.37 6.12
N ASP A 128 7.89 0.40 6.95
CA ASP A 128 9.10 -0.38 6.72
C ASP A 128 8.83 -1.89 6.77
N ILE A 129 8.02 -2.33 7.73
CA ILE A 129 7.68 -3.75 7.89
C ILE A 129 6.81 -4.22 6.72
N PHE A 130 5.80 -3.45 6.30
CA PHE A 130 5.01 -3.77 5.11
C PHE A 130 5.89 -3.90 3.86
N ASN A 131 6.82 -2.97 3.66
CA ASN A 131 7.73 -2.98 2.52
C ASN A 131 8.69 -4.17 2.53
N ALA A 132 9.23 -4.54 3.71
CA ALA A 132 10.09 -5.70 3.86
C ALA A 132 9.35 -7.00 3.55
N ILE A 133 8.10 -7.13 3.99
CA ILE A 133 7.24 -8.27 3.67
C ILE A 133 6.96 -8.35 2.18
N ILE A 134 6.56 -7.24 1.55
CA ILE A 134 6.26 -7.19 0.11
C ILE A 134 7.50 -7.48 -0.73
N LYS A 135 8.68 -7.07 -0.27
CA LYS A 135 9.95 -7.41 -0.94
C LYS A 135 10.19 -8.92 -0.98
N GLN A 136 9.85 -9.64 0.09
CA GLN A 136 9.98 -11.10 0.16
C GLN A 136 8.80 -11.85 -0.47
N HIS A 137 7.60 -11.25 -0.44
CA HIS A 137 6.34 -11.83 -0.91
C HIS A 137 5.60 -10.86 -1.85
N PRO A 138 6.16 -10.55 -3.05
CA PRO A 138 5.62 -9.53 -3.94
C PRO A 138 4.23 -9.85 -4.49
N TYR A 139 3.82 -11.11 -4.44
CA TYR A 139 2.48 -11.55 -4.85
C TYR A 139 1.35 -11.06 -3.93
N LEU A 140 1.66 -10.62 -2.71
CA LEU A 140 0.67 -10.15 -1.75
C LEU A 140 0.10 -8.77 -2.10
N VAL A 141 0.85 -7.96 -2.84
CA VAL A 141 0.48 -6.56 -3.12
C VAL A 141 -0.30 -6.42 -4.43
N PHE A 142 -1.38 -5.65 -4.38
CA PHE A 142 -2.06 -5.08 -5.53
C PHE A 142 -1.67 -3.61 -5.63
N ASN A 143 -1.03 -3.23 -6.74
CA ASN A 143 -0.64 -1.84 -6.98
C ASN A 143 -1.88 -1.01 -7.30
N LEU A 144 -2.25 -0.13 -6.39
CA LEU A 144 -3.29 0.86 -6.61
C LEU A 144 -2.77 1.98 -7.52
N PRO A 145 -3.61 2.52 -8.42
CA PRO A 145 -3.32 3.77 -9.11
C PRO A 145 -2.97 4.87 -8.10
N CYS A 146 -1.97 5.69 -8.42
CA CYS A 146 -1.39 6.60 -7.43
C CYS A 146 -2.34 7.71 -6.96
N GLN A 147 -3.42 7.97 -7.71
CA GLN A 147 -4.48 8.91 -7.36
C GLN A 147 -5.24 8.50 -6.09
N TRP A 148 -5.19 7.22 -5.70
CA TRP A 148 -5.80 6.74 -4.46
C TRP A 148 -5.00 7.10 -3.20
N ASN A 149 -3.76 7.59 -3.36
CA ASN A 149 -2.93 8.05 -2.26
C ASN A 149 -1.83 8.98 -2.79
N VAL A 150 -2.22 10.22 -3.11
CA VAL A 150 -1.27 11.27 -3.53
C VAL A 150 -0.53 11.79 -2.30
N GLN A 151 0.79 11.77 -2.34
CA GLN A 151 1.66 12.03 -1.18
C GLN A 151 2.27 13.42 -1.29
N LEU A 152 2.07 14.28 -0.29
CA LEU A 152 2.46 15.70 -0.33
C LEU A 152 3.62 16.05 0.63
N SER A 153 4.54 15.12 0.86
CA SER A 153 5.68 15.33 1.77
C SER A 153 6.92 15.85 1.05
N ASP A 154 7.99 16.16 1.80
CA ASP A 154 9.26 16.53 1.19
C ASP A 154 9.80 15.42 0.26
N ASN A 155 10.38 15.82 -0.88
CA ASN A 155 10.97 14.94 -1.90
C ASN A 155 9.99 13.98 -2.61
N THR A 156 8.68 14.21 -2.53
CA THR A 156 7.69 13.49 -3.35
C THR A 156 7.52 14.15 -4.71
N ARG A 157 7.28 13.32 -5.74
CA ARG A 157 6.98 13.73 -7.12
C ARG A 157 5.48 13.60 -7.41
N SER A 158 4.66 14.27 -6.61
CA SER A 158 3.20 14.16 -6.65
C SER A 158 2.59 14.67 -7.95
N GLU A 159 3.25 15.61 -8.62
CA GLU A 159 2.86 16.19 -9.91
C GLU A 159 2.58 15.12 -10.97
N LEU A 160 3.33 14.01 -10.95
CA LEU A 160 3.19 12.91 -11.91
C LEU A 160 1.84 12.18 -11.78
N CYS A 161 1.22 12.21 -10.61
CA CYS A 161 -0.08 11.58 -10.38
C CYS A 161 -1.27 12.39 -10.89
N TYR A 162 -1.06 13.69 -11.12
CA TYR A 162 -2.06 14.57 -11.71
C TYR A 162 -1.97 14.59 -13.25
N THR A 163 -0.78 14.36 -13.84
CA THR A 163 -0.58 14.41 -15.30
C THR A 163 -1.22 13.26 -16.06
N GLU A 164 -1.49 12.12 -15.41
CA GLU A 164 -2.20 10.99 -16.03
C GLU A 164 -3.73 11.17 -16.05
N VAL A 165 -4.24 12.32 -15.58
CA VAL A 165 -5.67 12.52 -15.32
C VAL A 165 -6.26 13.65 -16.18
N THR A 166 -7.05 13.28 -17.18
CA THR A 166 -7.99 14.18 -17.89
C THR A 166 -9.27 14.48 -17.10
N ASN A 167 -9.46 13.90 -15.91
CA ASN A 167 -10.72 13.94 -15.14
C ASN A 167 -10.55 14.25 -13.64
N LEU A 168 -9.70 15.20 -13.27
CA LEU A 168 -9.83 15.82 -11.94
C LEU A 168 -11.06 16.71 -11.98
N LYS A 169 -12.19 16.17 -11.54
CA LYS A 169 -13.37 16.98 -11.22
C LYS A 169 -13.07 17.76 -9.95
N VAL A 170 -12.36 18.87 -10.10
CA VAL A 170 -12.42 19.94 -9.10
C VAL A 170 -13.70 20.72 -9.43
N PRO A 171 -14.78 20.63 -8.64
CA PRO A 171 -15.87 21.55 -8.79
C PRO A 171 -15.38 22.89 -8.24
N CYS A 172 -14.77 23.70 -9.09
CA CYS A 172 -14.66 25.12 -8.84
C CYS A 172 -16.06 25.72 -9.02
N SER A 173 -16.93 25.61 -8.01
CA SER A 173 -18.07 26.51 -7.91
C SER A 173 -17.52 27.88 -7.55
N GLY A 174 -17.51 28.76 -8.56
CA GLY A 174 -16.99 30.12 -8.46
C GLY A 174 -17.62 30.89 -7.30
N PHE A 175 -16.77 31.45 -6.45
CA PHE A 175 -17.12 32.62 -5.66
C PHE A 175 -17.13 33.83 -6.61
N THR A 176 -18.29 34.13 -7.18
CA THR A 176 -18.58 35.51 -7.61
C THR A 176 -19.09 36.27 -6.38
N ARG A 177 -18.32 37.26 -5.94
CA ARG A 177 -18.88 38.40 -5.18
C ARG A 177 -19.67 39.29 -6.14
#